data_AF-A0AAW4X0L3-F1
#
_entry.id   AF-A0AAW4X0L3-F1
#
_cell.length_a   1.000
_cell.length_b   1.000
_cell.length_c   1.000
_cell.angle_alpha   90.00
_cell.angle_beta   90.00
_cell.angle_gamma   90.00
#
_symmetry.space_group_name_H-M   'P 1'
#
loop_
_entity.id
_entity.type
_entity.pdbx_description
1 polymer ?
#
loop_
_entity_poly.entity_id
_entity_poly.type
_entity_poly.pdbx_seq_one_letter_code
_entity_poly.pdbx_strand_id
1 'polypeptide(L)' 'MEEILDELKIGEKLTVGVNASEDEIGLYLASEDVSASCAFRKEEWDNFVAAVKKADKKINS' A
#
# COMPACT_ATOMS: atom_id res chain seq x y z
N MET A 1 14.24 -0.18 7.36
CA MET A 1 13.03 -0.14 6.55
C MET A 1 12.67 1.32 6.39
N GLU A 2 12.51 1.76 5.15
CA GLU A 2 12.05 3.11 4.81
C GLU A 2 10.52 3.10 4.75
N GLU A 3 9.84 4.02 5.41
CA GLU A 3 8.38 4.14 5.35
C GLU A 3 8.02 4.99 4.13
N ILE A 4 7.28 4.41 3.17
CA ILE A 4 6.82 5.13 1.95
C ILE A 4 5.48 5.81 2.25
N LEU A 5 4.63 5.14 3.00
CA LEU A 5 3.39 5.68 3.53
C LEU A 5 3.38 5.40 5.03
N ASP A 6 3.46 6.47 5.82
CA ASP A 6 3.25 6.41 7.26
C ASP A 6 1.94 5.67 7.54
N GLU A 7 1.93 4.89 8.62
CA GLU A 7 0.76 4.14 9.05
C GLU A 7 -0.47 5.06 9.13
N LEU A 8 -1.42 4.82 8.22
CA LEU A 8 -2.67 5.56 8.13
C LEU A 8 -3.78 4.78 8.81
N LYS A 9 -4.31 5.34 9.89
CA LYS A 9 -5.53 4.84 10.53
C LYS A 9 -6.77 5.29 9.76
N ILE A 10 -7.61 4.32 9.42
CA ILE A 10 -8.91 4.52 8.77
C ILE A 10 -9.99 4.14 9.80
N GLY A 11 -10.62 5.15 10.41
CA GLY A 11 -11.51 4.92 11.56
C GLY A 11 -10.74 4.42 12.78
N GLU A 12 -11.40 3.67 13.66
CA GLU A 12 -10.81 3.22 14.94
C GLU A 12 -10.03 1.90 14.82
N LYS A 13 -10.37 1.06 13.83
CA LYS A 13 -9.97 -0.35 13.80
C LYS A 13 -9.15 -0.75 12.59
N LEU A 14 -9.07 0.07 11.56
CA LEU A 14 -8.40 -0.30 10.31
C LEU A 14 -7.15 0.55 10.12
N THR A 15 -6.10 -0.09 9.64
CA THR A 15 -4.79 0.51 9.46
C THR A 15 -4.25 0.10 8.10
N VAL A 16 -3.70 1.06 7.35
CA VAL A 16 -2.98 0.83 6.10
C VAL A 16 -1.57 1.38 6.27
N GLY A 17 -0.57 0.67 5.74
CA GLY A 17 0.77 1.23 5.64
C GLY A 17 1.56 0.62 4.50
N VAL A 18 2.65 1.31 4.14
CA VAL A 18 3.59 0.84 3.11
C VAL A 18 5.02 1.00 3.62
N ASN A 19 5.70 -0.14 3.74
CA ASN A 19 7.07 -0.19 4.20
C ASN A 19 7.97 -0.69 3.06
N ALA A 20 9.17 -0.15 2.96
CA ALA A 20 10.18 -0.57 2.01
C ALA A 20 11.43 -1.13 2.72
N SER A 21 11.99 -2.16 2.11
CA SER A 21 13.30 -2.73 2.41
C SER A 21 14.22 -2.54 1.19
N GLU A 22 15.45 -3.08 1.22
CA GLU A 22 16.39 -2.93 0.11
C GLU A 22 15.84 -3.49 -1.21
N ASP A 23 15.09 -4.60 -1.17
CA ASP A 23 14.65 -5.32 -2.37
C ASP A 23 13.12 -5.36 -2.56
N GLU A 24 12.36 -5.09 -1.50
CA GLU A 24 10.90 -5.30 -1.50
C GLU A 24 10.12 -4.17 -0.84
N ILE A 25 8.91 -3.95 -1.34
CA ILE A 25 7.92 -3.00 -0.83
C ILE A 25 6.70 -3.79 -0.35
N GLY A 26 6.36 -3.65 0.93
CA GLY A 26 5.21 -4.28 1.56
C GLY A 26 4.07 -3.29 1.76
N LEU A 27 2.93 -3.53 1.12
CA LEU A 27 1.65 -2.87 1.41
C LEU A 27 0.85 -3.77 2.34
N TYR A 28 0.36 -3.22 3.45
CA TYR A 28 -0.48 -3.96 4.38
C TYR A 28 -1.76 -3.22 4.73
N LEU A 29 -2.78 -4.02 5.05
CA LEU A 29 -4.06 -3.63 5.60
C LEU A 29 -4.28 -4.49 6.85
N ALA A 30 -4.37 -3.87 8.01
CA ALA A 30 -4.52 -4.56 9.29
C ALA A 30 -5.70 -4.02 10.09
N SER A 31 -6.44 -4.92 10.73
CA SER A 31 -7.42 -4.64 11.77
C SER A 31 -7.23 -5.59 12.95
N GLU A 32 -8.03 -5.43 14.00
CA GLU A 32 -8.04 -6.34 15.15
C GLU A 32 -8.33 -7.79 14.74
N ASP A 33 -9.13 -8.01 13.70
CA ASP A 33 -9.63 -9.32 13.29
C ASP A 33 -8.90 -9.91 12.08
N VAL A 34 -8.34 -9.06 11.20
CA VAL A 34 -7.76 -9.49 9.93
C VAL A 34 -6.50 -8.70 9.62
N SER A 35 -5.45 -9.40 9.19
CA SER A 35 -4.30 -8.79 8.54
C SER A 35 -4.13 -9.37 7.14
N ALA A 36 -3.98 -8.50 6.16
CA ALA A 36 -3.64 -8.85 4.79
C ALA A 36 -2.45 -8.00 4.34
N SER A 37 -1.49 -8.63 3.69
CA SER A 37 -0.29 -7.97 3.19
C SER A 37 0.10 -8.48 1.81
N CYS A 38 0.57 -7.58 0.96
CA CYS A 38 1.14 -7.87 -0.34
C CYS A 38 2.57 -7.34 -0.38
N ALA A 39 3.50 -8.18 -0.83
CA ALA A 39 4.87 -7.80 -1.09
C ALA A 39 5.08 -7.63 -2.60
N PHE A 40 5.84 -6.61 -2.97
CA PHE A 40 6.17 -6.26 -4.34
C PHE A 40 7.68 -6.12 -4.47
N ARG A 41 8.25 -6.56 -5.60
CA ARG A 41 9.53 -6.02 -6.05
C ARG A 41 9.34 -4.59 -6.51
N LYS A 42 10.43 -3.81 -6.54
CA LYS A 42 10.39 -2.38 -6.92
C LYS A 42 9.69 -2.10 -8.26
N GLU A 43 10.00 -2.88 -9.30
CA GLU A 43 9.36 -2.72 -10.61
C GLU A 43 7.85 -3.05 -10.59
N GLU A 44 7.47 -4.06 -9.80
CA GLU A 44 6.05 -4.44 -9.65
C GLU A 44 5.26 -3.36 -8.91
N TRP A 45 5.89 -2.74 -7.90
CA TRP A 45 5.33 -1.61 -7.18
C TRP A 45 5.10 -0.40 -8.10
N ASP A 46 6.09 -0.04 -8.91
CA ASP A 46 5.97 1.08 -9.85
C ASP A 46 4.81 0.87 -10.84
N ASN A 47 4.68 -0.37 -11.34
CA ASN A 47 3.57 -0.78 -12.20
C ASN A 47 2.21 -0.72 -11.47
N PHE A 48 2.15 -1.17 -10.22
CA PHE A 48 0.96 -1.10 -9.38
C PHE A 48 0.52 0.37 -9.17
N VAL A 49 1.44 1.25 -8.78
CA VAL A 49 1.16 2.68 -8.57
C VAL A 49 0.67 3.35 -9.86
N ALA A 50 1.28 3.03 -11.00
CA ALA A 50 0.86 3.55 -12.30
C ALA A 50 -0.57 3.10 -12.66
N ALA A 51 -0.91 1.83 -12.41
CA ALA A 51 -2.26 1.30 -12.64
C ALA A 51 -3.30 1.97 -11.72
N VAL A 52 -2.99 2.16 -10.43
CA VAL A 52 -3.85 2.87 -9.47
C VAL A 52 -4.13 4.31 -9.93
N LYS A 53 -3.10 5.07 -10.31
CA LYS A 53 -3.25 6.44 -10.84
C LYS A 53 -4.10 6.49 -12.10
N LYS A 54 -3.99 5.49 -12.98
CA LYS A 54 -4.81 5.39 -14.18
C LYS A 54 -6.27 5.09 -13.85
N ALA A 55 -6.53 4.26 -12.85
CA ALA A 55 -7.88 3.94 -12.39
C ALA A 55 -8.54 5.16 -11.73
N ASP A 56 -7.81 5.86 -10.84
CA ASP A 56 -8.27 7.07 -10.17
C ASP A 56 -8.73 8.15 -11.18
N LYS A 57 -7.90 8.42 -12.20
CA LYS A 57 -8.24 9.34 -13.28
C LYS A 57 -9.52 8.99 -14.03
N LYS A 58 -9.89 7.70 -14.12
CA LYS A 58 -11.13 7.25 -14.79
C LYS A 58 -12.36 7.36 -13.88
N ILE A 59 -12.17 7.24 -12.57
CA ILE A 59 -13.26 7.33 -11.58
C ILE A 59 -13.65 8.80 -11.37
N ASN A 60 -12.64 9.69 -11.35
CA ASN A 60 -12.82 11.11 -11.08
C ASN A 60 -12.92 11.99 -12.36
N SER A 61 -13.02 11.38 -13.54
CA SER A 61 -13.19 12.07 -14.84
C SER A 61 -14.64 12.31 -15.22
#